data_AF-A0A849UVT7-F1
#
_entry.id   AF-A0A849UVT7-F1
#
_cell.length_a   1.000
_cell.length_b   1.000
_cell.length_c   1.000
_cell.angle_alpha   90.00
_cell.angle_beta   90.00
_cell.angle_gamma   90.00
#
_symmetry.space_group_name_H-M   'P 1'
#
loop_
_entity.id
_entity.type
_entity.pdbx_description
1 polymer ?
#
loop_
_entity_poly.entity_id
_entity_poly.type
_entity_poly.pdbx_seq_one_letter_code
_entity_poly.pdbx_strand_id
1 'polypeptide(L)' 'MPKNNIIFAFVMAIIVTSYISFILVAVNAGFHNNFIFIWLRSWLIAFVIAFFSLLFVAPVIRKKLKL' A
#
# COMPACT_ATOMS: atom_id res chain seq x y z
N MET A 1 -17.56 -6.13 13.89
CA MET A 1 -17.08 -4.73 13.77
C MET A 1 -18.15 -3.93 13.05
N PRO A 2 -18.59 -2.76 13.54
CA PRO A 2 -19.60 -1.96 12.87
C PRO A 2 -19.11 -1.57 11.46
N LYS A 3 -20.02 -1.62 10.46
CA LYS A 3 -19.73 -1.45 9.02
C LYS A 3 -18.95 -0.16 8.71
N ASN A 4 -19.17 0.90 9.51
CA ASN A 4 -18.51 2.20 9.37
C ASN A 4 -17.00 2.14 9.64
N ASN A 5 -16.53 1.23 10.49
CA ASN A 5 -15.11 1.14 10.85
C ASN A 5 -14.26 0.54 9.73
N ILE A 6 -14.83 -0.33 8.90
CA ILE A 6 -14.11 -0.95 7.78
C ILE A 6 -13.84 0.08 6.69
N ILE A 7 -14.83 0.93 6.38
CA ILE A 7 -14.67 2.01 5.39
C ILE A 7 -13.65 3.03 5.89
N PHE A 8 -13.72 3.43 7.16
CA PHE A 8 -12.74 4.32 7.77
C PHE A 8 -11.32 3.74 7.70
N ALA A 9 -11.14 2.47 8.09
CA ALA A 9 -9.85 1.79 8.04
C ALA A 9 -9.30 1.69 6.60
N PHE A 10 -10.17 1.41 5.62
CA PHE A 10 -9.79 1.33 4.21
C PHE A 10 -9.33 2.69 3.66
N VAL A 11 -10.09 3.76 3.95
CA VAL A 11 -9.73 5.13 3.55
C VAL A 11 -8.43 5.58 4.22
N MET A 12 -8.26 5.32 5.52
CA MET A 12 -7.02 5.59 6.23
C MET A 12 -5.83 4.85 5.62
N ALA A 13 -5.98 3.56 5.28
CA ALA A 13 -4.91 2.79 4.67
C ALA A 13 -4.49 3.37 3.30
N ILE A 14 -5.45 3.81 2.48
CA ILE A 14 -5.17 4.48 1.20
C ILE A 14 -4.43 5.80 1.44
N ILE A 15 -4.90 6.62 2.38
CA ILE A 15 -4.26 7.92 2.67
C ILE A 15 -2.84 7.70 3.17
N VAL A 16 -2.64 6.84 4.17
CA VAL A 16 -1.32 6.57 4.78
C VAL A 16 -0.34 6.02 3.77
N THR A 17 -0.74 5.02 2.97
CA THR A 17 0.15 4.44 1.96
C THR A 17 0.47 5.41 0.82
N SER A 18 -0.47 6.29 0.45
CA SER A 18 -0.26 7.25 -0.64
C SER A 18 0.78 8.31 -0.25
N TYR A 19 0.65 9.00 0.89
CA TYR A 19 1.60 10.05 1.25
C TYR A 19 2.99 9.50 1.64
N ILE A 20 3.08 8.33 2.29
CA ILE A 20 4.38 7.71 2.62
C ILE A 20 5.12 7.37 1.33
N SER A 21 4.43 6.73 0.37
CA SER A 21 5.02 6.42 -0.93
C SER A 21 5.38 7.68 -1.71
N PHE A 22 4.57 8.73 -1.61
CA PHE A 22 4.82 10.01 -2.28
C PHE A 22 6.11 10.66 -1.79
N ILE A 23 6.27 10.78 -0.48
CA ILE A 23 7.46 11.34 0.15
C ILE A 23 8.69 10.48 -0.18
N LEU A 24 8.58 9.16 -0.13
CA LEU A 24 9.70 8.27 -0.42
C LEU A 24 10.19 8.41 -1.86
N VAL A 25 9.26 8.47 -2.83
CA VAL A 25 9.59 8.66 -4.25
C VAL A 25 10.11 10.08 -4.50
N ALA A 26 9.53 11.10 -3.84
CA ALA A 26 10.01 12.48 -3.91
C ALA A 26 11.47 12.62 -3.46
N VAL A 27 11.81 11.98 -2.34
CA VAL A 27 13.16 12.02 -1.77
C VAL A 27 14.15 11.19 -2.58
N ASN A 28 13.76 10.03 -3.13
CA ASN A 28 14.68 9.15 -3.85
C ASN A 28 14.85 9.49 -5.33
N ALA A 29 13.79 9.91 -6.03
CA ALA A 29 13.80 10.16 -7.47
C ALA A 29 13.89 11.64 -7.84
N GLY A 30 13.63 12.55 -6.89
CA GLY A 30 13.52 13.98 -7.13
C GLY A 30 12.24 14.38 -7.89
N PHE A 31 11.99 15.68 -8.01
CA PHE A 31 10.84 16.22 -8.73
C PHE A 31 11.19 16.54 -10.18
N HIS A 32 10.92 15.61 -11.09
CA HIS A 32 11.00 15.82 -12.55
C HIS A 32 9.60 15.93 -13.18
N ASN A 33 9.46 16.42 -14.41
CA ASN A 33 8.15 16.63 -15.07
C ASN A 33 7.21 15.40 -15.06
N ASN A 34 7.75 14.18 -15.02
CA ASN A 34 6.97 12.94 -14.96
C ASN A 34 6.79 12.37 -13.54
N PHE A 35 7.07 13.15 -12.50
CA PHE A 35 7.12 12.68 -11.11
C PHE A 35 5.81 12.03 -10.66
N ILE A 36 4.68 12.70 -10.88
CA ILE A 36 3.36 12.22 -10.48
C ILE A 36 3.03 10.89 -11.19
N PHE A 37 3.38 10.77 -12.48
CA PHE A 37 3.12 9.55 -13.24
C PHE A 37 3.98 8.37 -12.76
N ILE A 38 5.26 8.62 -12.48
CA ILE A 38 6.19 7.62 -11.95
C ILE A 38 5.80 7.20 -10.54
N TRP A 39 5.40 8.15 -9.70
CA TRP A 39 4.88 7.88 -8.37
C TRP A 39 3.60 7.02 -8.43
N LEU A 40 2.59 7.43 -9.19
CA LEU A 40 1.31 6.72 -9.28
C LEU A 40 1.51 5.29 -9.81
N ARG A 41 2.36 5.12 -10.83
CA ARG A 41 2.71 3.81 -11.37
C ARG A 41 3.41 2.92 -10.34
N SER A 42 4.41 3.47 -9.64
CA SER A 42 5.16 2.71 -8.63
C SER A 42 4.30 2.34 -7.43
N TRP A 43 3.46 3.27 -6.98
CA TRP A 43 2.51 3.05 -5.89
C TRP A 43 1.48 1.97 -6.23
N LEU A 44 0.89 2.00 -7.43
CA LEU A 44 -0.05 0.96 -7.89
C LEU A 44 0.61 -0.41 -7.96
N ILE A 45 1.83 -0.51 -8.50
CA ILE A 45 2.56 -1.78 -8.57
C ILE A 45 2.82 -2.33 -7.17
N ALA A 46 3.31 -1.49 -6.25
CA ALA A 46 3.57 -1.88 -4.86
C ALA A 46 2.28 -2.30 -4.14
N PHE A 47 1.18 -1.57 -4.34
CA PHE A 47 -0.12 -1.88 -3.76
C PHE A 47 -0.64 -3.26 -4.22
N VAL A 48 -0.57 -3.55 -5.52
CA VAL A 48 -0.99 -4.84 -6.08
C VAL A 48 -0.14 -5.98 -5.52
N ILE A 49 1.19 -5.83 -5.49
CA ILE A 49 2.10 -6.84 -4.94
C ILE A 49 1.84 -7.07 -3.45
N ALA A 50 1.63 -6.00 -2.67
CA ALA A 50 1.35 -6.10 -1.25
C ALA A 50 0.00 -6.78 -0.98
N PHE A 51 -1.03 -6.43 -1.76
CA PHE A 51 -2.35 -7.05 -1.67
C PHE A 51 -2.29 -8.57 -1.93
N PHE A 52 -1.63 -8.98 -3.01
CA PHE A 52 -1.46 -10.41 -3.31
C PHE A 52 -0.59 -11.13 -2.29
N SER A 53 0.47 -10.47 -1.79
CA SER A 53 1.29 -11.00 -0.71
C SER A 53 0.46 -11.21 0.56
N LEU A 54 -0.39 -10.27 0.95
CA LEU A 54 -1.32 -10.45 2.07
C LEU A 54 -2.30 -11.60 1.83
N LEU A 55 -2.86 -11.71 0.62
CA LEU A 55 -3.85 -12.74 0.30
C LEU A 55 -3.26 -14.15 0.33
N PHE A 56 -2.05 -14.35 -0.22
CA PHE A 56 -1.42 -15.68 -0.32
C PHE A 56 -0.44 -15.98 0.82
N VAL A 57 0.38 -15.02 1.24
CA VAL A 57 1.45 -15.22 2.23
C VAL A 57 0.88 -15.17 3.65
N ALA A 58 -0.10 -14.30 3.94
CA ALA A 58 -0.67 -14.24 5.29
C ALA A 58 -1.30 -15.57 5.77
N PRO A 59 -2.11 -16.30 4.98
CA PRO A 59 -2.63 -17.60 5.43
C PRO A 59 -1.53 -18.65 5.58
N VAL A 60 -0.48 -18.63 4.73
CA VAL A 60 0.67 -19.53 4.85
C VAL A 60 1.45 -19.27 6.14
N ILE A 61 1.69 -18.00 6.46
CA ILE A 61 2.36 -17.59 7.69
C ILE A 61 1.52 -17.96 8.92
N ARG A 62 0.22 -17.66 8.92
CA ARG A 62 -0.70 -18.05 10.02
C ARG A 62 -0.69 -19.56 10.24
N LYS A 63 -0.77 -20.35 9.17
CA LYS A 63 -0.70 -21.82 9.24
C LYS A 63 0.64 -22.31 9.81
N LYS A 64 1.76 -21.69 9.43
CA LYS A 64 3.09 -22.05 9.96
C LYS A 64 3.27 -21.65 11.42
N LEU A 65 2.75 -20.48 11.82
CA LEU A 65 2.86 -19.95 13.18
C LEU A 65 1.78 -20.50 14.13
N LYS A 66 0.83 -21.32 13.64
CA LYS A 66 -0.34 -21.81 14.40
C LYS A 66 -1.13 -20.68 15.08
N LEU A 67 -1.24 -19.54 14.40
CA LEU A 67 -2.09 -18.40 14.80
C LEU A 67 -3.53 -18.58 14.33
#